data_AF-A0A835KBS7-F1
#
_entry.id   AF-A0A835KBS7-F1
#
_cell.length_a   1.000
_cell.length_b   1.000
_cell.length_c   1.000
_cell.angle_alpha   90.00
_cell.angle_beta   90.00
_cell.angle_gamma   90.00
#
_symmetry.space_group_name_H-M   'P 1'
#
loop_
_entity.id
_entity.type
_entity.pdbx_description
1 polymer ?
#
loop_
_entity_poly.entity_id
_entity_poly.type
_entity_poly.pdbx_seq_one_letter_code
_entity_poly.pdbx_strand_id
1 'polypeptide(L)'
;MPGRRLPQTYLGLPLSTAKITTATLDAIAVKLEHAVPGWRTTLPNRAGRLTLVESVLTAEAIYAMSVLPFPLTALAKLDRPRKELFWAGATKCGGGACQVAWDLACRSRGDGGLGLRDLATMNKSLMMKHIHKLFAGDSNPWADWIRFWYDGGQAGGDTPCWRDIKKLIPEYRTIMAVALGDGDSTFFWHDTWSEAGILHDALRTLYSHCTDTDLTVAEVVLAGGMDSALQPRLSSTAQAERELLMNALSDIELNDARDTRWIRGSPSSNIRAAGIYNALWALIGGPPMARVNWECFAPKKVKIFFWILRHERTRTRASLHRHGARDSPDCPFCPGVTEEADHLFVTCPRLVNHWSHLLPEQKPPSSIQGAVAAICSAFAAPDTAAHTAAVGVLWIIWKAQNAMVFHNLQEDAPTMARHLQQHIELWVCRAPRRLDV
;
A
#
# COMPACT_ATOMS: atom_id res chain seq x y z
N MET A 1 -6.85 38.47 6.18
CA MET A 1 -8.19 38.66 6.79
C MET A 1 -8.03 39.04 8.26
N PRO A 2 -8.05 40.33 8.61
CA PRO A 2 -8.04 40.76 10.01
C PRO A 2 -9.45 40.59 10.60
N GLY A 3 -9.58 39.83 11.70
CA GLY A 3 -10.82 39.79 12.51
C GLY A 3 -11.42 38.41 12.83
N ARG A 4 -10.94 37.31 12.23
CA ARG A 4 -11.41 35.95 12.59
C ARG A 4 -10.48 35.31 13.61
N ARG A 5 -11.02 34.90 14.76
CA ARG A 5 -10.29 34.12 15.79
C ARG A 5 -10.16 32.67 15.32
N LEU A 6 -8.94 32.12 15.40
CA LEU A 6 -8.69 30.69 15.21
C LEU A 6 -9.14 29.92 16.46
N PRO A 7 -9.59 28.65 16.35
CA PRO A 7 -9.66 27.83 15.14
C PRO A 7 -10.87 28.13 14.24
N GLN A 8 -10.71 27.97 12.93
CA GLN A 8 -11.81 28.12 11.95
C GLN A 8 -11.73 27.06 10.85
N THR A 9 -12.83 26.82 10.13
CA THR A 9 -12.82 25.94 8.95
C THR A 9 -12.47 26.73 7.70
N TYR A 10 -11.50 26.26 6.92
CA TYR A 10 -11.11 26.82 5.63
C TYR A 10 -11.02 25.69 4.61
N LEU A 11 -11.75 25.81 3.49
CA LEU A 11 -11.87 24.77 2.46
C LEU A 11 -12.26 23.38 3.04
N GLY A 12 -13.11 23.36 4.08
CA GLY A 12 -13.53 22.12 4.74
C GLY A 12 -12.50 21.49 5.69
N LEU A 13 -11.34 22.13 5.89
CA LEU A 13 -10.29 21.67 6.82
C LEU A 13 -10.13 22.61 8.01
N PRO A 14 -9.71 22.09 9.18
CA PRO A 14 -9.47 22.94 10.35
C PRO A 14 -8.20 23.75 10.19
N LEU A 15 -8.33 25.07 10.30
CA LEU A 15 -7.23 26.02 10.39
C LEU A 15 -7.03 26.41 11.85
N SER A 16 -5.86 26.12 12.41
CA SER A 16 -5.53 26.33 13.82
C SER A 16 -4.05 26.67 13.98
N THR A 17 -3.72 27.48 14.99
CA THR A 17 -2.33 27.70 15.45
C THR A 17 -1.87 26.62 16.43
N ALA A 18 -2.81 25.90 17.05
CA ALA A 18 -2.52 24.79 17.95
C ALA A 18 -2.34 23.48 17.18
N LYS A 19 -1.77 22.47 17.85
CA LYS A 19 -1.64 21.11 17.30
C LYS A 19 -3.01 20.57 16.92
N ILE A 20 -3.14 20.07 15.68
CA ILE A 20 -4.35 19.42 15.21
C ILE A 20 -4.56 18.13 16.00
N THR A 21 -5.70 18.02 16.67
CA THR A 21 -6.06 16.86 17.48
C THR A 21 -6.97 15.92 16.69
N THR A 22 -7.10 14.68 17.16
CA THR A 22 -8.08 13.72 16.62
C THR A 22 -9.48 14.30 16.65
N ALA A 23 -9.87 14.99 17.73
CA ALA A 23 -11.20 15.62 17.86
C ALA A 23 -11.44 16.68 16.78
N THR A 24 -10.41 17.44 16.41
CA THR A 24 -10.50 18.44 15.33
C THR A 24 -10.75 17.79 13.97
N LEU A 25 -10.29 16.56 13.77
CA LEU A 25 -10.41 15.80 12.52
C LEU A 25 -11.68 14.92 12.47
N ASP A 26 -12.42 14.82 13.58
CA ASP A 26 -13.61 13.96 13.68
C ASP A 26 -14.70 14.36 12.67
N ALA A 27 -14.81 15.64 12.33
CA ALA A 27 -15.75 16.11 11.30
C ALA A 27 -15.51 15.43 9.93
N ILE A 28 -14.26 15.12 9.59
CA ILE A 28 -13.90 14.43 8.34
C ILE A 28 -14.32 12.96 8.43
N ALA A 29 -14.07 12.29 9.56
CA ALA A 29 -14.50 10.91 9.78
C ALA A 29 -16.04 10.79 9.73
N VAL A 30 -16.75 11.70 10.38
CA VAL A 30 -18.22 11.79 10.35
C VAL A 30 -18.73 11.99 8.92
N LYS A 31 -18.06 12.83 8.11
CA LYS A 31 -18.42 13.00 6.70
C LYS A 31 -18.30 11.68 5.91
N LEU A 32 -17.23 10.92 6.13
CA LEU A 32 -17.07 9.60 5.51
C LEU A 32 -18.15 8.62 5.98
N GLU A 33 -18.46 8.60 7.27
CA GLU A 33 -19.49 7.75 7.85
C GLU A 33 -20.88 8.05 7.27
N HIS A 34 -21.22 9.33 7.07
CA HIS A 34 -22.50 9.74 6.47
C HIS A 34 -22.64 9.38 4.99
N ALA A 35 -21.53 9.19 4.27
CA ALA A 35 -21.58 8.74 2.87
C ALA A 35 -21.95 7.24 2.75
N VAL A 36 -21.63 6.42 3.75
CA VAL A 36 -21.79 4.96 3.69
C VAL A 36 -23.26 4.50 3.59
N PRO A 37 -24.24 5.00 4.38
CA PRO A 37 -25.63 4.53 4.36
C PRO A 37 -26.29 4.57 2.98
N GLY A 38 -26.09 5.65 2.21
CA GLY A 38 -26.73 5.83 0.90
C GLY A 38 -26.30 4.79 -0.14
N TRP A 39 -25.13 4.18 0.04
CA TRP A 39 -24.60 3.15 -0.87
C TRP A 39 -24.95 1.72 -0.45
N ARG A 40 -25.57 1.53 0.73
CA ARG A 40 -25.94 0.20 1.21
C ARG A 40 -27.12 -0.39 0.45
N THR A 41 -28.08 0.45 0.09
CA THR A 41 -29.34 0.04 -0.56
C THR A 41 -29.17 -0.27 -2.04
N THR A 42 -28.06 0.17 -2.65
CA THR A 42 -27.86 0.15 -4.11
C THR A 42 -26.79 -0.83 -4.60
N LEU A 43 -26.02 -1.48 -3.71
CA LEU A 43 -24.81 -2.22 -4.13
C LEU A 43 -24.76 -3.69 -3.71
N PRO A 44 -24.76 -4.64 -4.68
CA PRO A 44 -24.94 -6.05 -4.39
C PRO A 44 -23.63 -6.85 -4.17
N ASN A 45 -22.42 -6.33 -4.45
CA ASN A 45 -21.19 -7.16 -4.34
C ASN A 45 -19.91 -6.43 -3.88
N ARG A 46 -18.91 -7.20 -3.42
CA ARG A 46 -17.63 -6.70 -2.89
C ARG A 46 -16.79 -5.91 -3.89
N ALA A 47 -16.88 -6.22 -5.18
CA ALA A 47 -16.13 -5.50 -6.19
C ALA A 47 -16.63 -4.06 -6.35
N GLY A 48 -17.95 -3.85 -6.31
CA GLY A 48 -18.54 -2.50 -6.29
C GLY A 48 -18.16 -1.72 -5.03
N ARG A 49 -18.23 -2.37 -3.86
CA ARG A 49 -17.82 -1.76 -2.58
C ARG A 49 -16.35 -1.35 -2.59
N LEU A 50 -15.46 -2.21 -3.09
CA LEU A 50 -14.03 -1.90 -3.24
C LEU A 50 -13.81 -0.64 -4.08
N THR A 51 -14.52 -0.54 -5.22
CA THR A 51 -14.43 0.64 -6.09
C THR A 51 -14.82 1.91 -5.34
N LEU A 52 -15.94 1.92 -4.60
CA LEU A 52 -16.38 3.12 -3.88
C LEU A 52 -15.50 3.50 -2.70
N VAL A 53 -14.96 2.51 -1.99
CA VAL A 53 -13.97 2.77 -0.95
C VAL A 53 -12.80 3.56 -1.54
N GLU A 54 -12.27 3.14 -2.68
CA GLU A 54 -11.14 3.83 -3.32
C GLU A 54 -11.53 5.14 -4.01
N SER A 55 -12.60 5.17 -4.80
CA SER A 55 -12.95 6.33 -5.62
C SER A 55 -13.59 7.46 -4.83
N VAL A 56 -14.18 7.17 -3.66
CA VAL A 56 -14.88 8.18 -2.84
C VAL A 56 -14.25 8.33 -1.47
N LEU A 57 -14.27 7.30 -0.63
CA LEU A 57 -13.83 7.44 0.77
C LEU A 57 -12.33 7.72 0.87
N THR A 58 -11.52 6.97 0.12
CA THR A 58 -10.07 7.17 0.05
C THR A 58 -9.74 8.52 -0.58
N ALA A 59 -10.45 8.93 -1.64
CA ALA A 59 -10.23 10.23 -2.30
C ALA A 59 -10.50 11.41 -1.36
N GLU A 60 -11.60 11.38 -0.62
CA GLU A 60 -11.97 12.39 0.38
C GLU A 60 -10.94 12.42 1.54
N ALA A 61 -10.49 11.25 2.02
CA ALA A 61 -9.43 11.18 3.01
C ALA A 61 -8.11 11.79 2.48
N ILE A 62 -7.72 11.48 1.24
CA ILE A 62 -6.50 12.00 0.59
C ILE A 62 -6.56 13.52 0.49
N TYR A 63 -7.72 14.10 0.17
CA TYR A 63 -7.89 15.55 0.13
C TYR A 63 -7.46 16.19 1.45
N ALA A 64 -7.99 15.70 2.57
CA ALA A 64 -7.65 16.24 3.88
C ALA A 64 -6.19 15.95 4.29
N MET A 65 -5.72 14.73 4.04
CA MET A 65 -4.35 14.30 4.34
C MET A 65 -3.29 15.01 3.48
N SER A 66 -3.67 15.67 2.39
CA SER A 66 -2.73 16.37 1.52
C SER A 66 -2.18 17.66 2.12
N VAL A 67 -2.84 18.19 3.15
CA VAL A 67 -2.48 19.48 3.78
C VAL A 67 -1.94 19.29 5.20
N LEU A 68 -2.46 18.30 5.94
CA LEU A 68 -2.17 18.13 7.37
C LEU A 68 -1.52 16.77 7.66
N PRO A 69 -0.58 16.70 8.61
CA PRO A 69 -0.15 15.43 9.19
C PRO A 69 -1.27 14.90 10.10
N PHE A 70 -1.70 13.65 9.88
CA PHE A 70 -2.76 13.02 10.64
C PHE A 70 -2.18 12.11 11.73
N PRO A 71 -2.63 12.22 12.99
CA PRO A 71 -2.34 11.21 14.01
C PRO A 71 -2.87 9.84 13.62
N LEU A 72 -2.18 8.76 14.00
CA LEU A 72 -2.60 7.38 13.73
C LEU A 72 -4.02 7.08 14.22
N THR A 73 -4.42 7.66 15.35
CA THR A 73 -5.78 7.52 15.89
C THR A 73 -6.84 8.16 14.99
N ALA A 74 -6.54 9.28 14.33
CA ALA A 74 -7.44 9.91 13.38
C ALA A 74 -7.54 9.07 12.09
N LEU A 75 -6.42 8.54 11.60
CA LEU A 75 -6.39 7.63 10.45
C LEU A 75 -7.22 6.36 10.70
N ALA A 76 -7.12 5.79 11.91
CA ALA A 76 -7.93 4.64 12.31
C ALA A 76 -9.45 4.95 12.29
N LYS A 77 -9.84 6.18 12.66
CA LYS A 77 -11.24 6.63 12.54
C LYS A 77 -11.68 6.78 11.08
N LEU A 78 -10.81 7.24 10.18
CA LEU A 78 -11.11 7.30 8.74
C LEU A 78 -11.19 5.90 8.10
N ASP A 79 -10.41 4.95 8.60
CA ASP A 79 -10.41 3.57 8.12
C ASP A 79 -11.66 2.79 8.53
N ARG A 80 -12.30 3.17 9.64
CA ARG A 80 -13.50 2.50 10.12
C ARG A 80 -14.63 2.44 9.08
N PRO A 81 -15.12 3.57 8.51
CA PRO A 81 -16.16 3.50 7.48
C PRO A 81 -15.71 2.78 6.20
N ARG A 82 -14.41 2.82 5.86
CA ARG A 82 -13.83 2.08 4.72
C ARG A 82 -13.93 0.56 4.94
N LYS A 83 -13.54 0.09 6.14
CA LYS A 83 -13.63 -1.31 6.58
C LYS A 83 -15.08 -1.78 6.60
N GLU A 84 -15.96 -0.99 7.23
CA GLU A 84 -17.39 -1.31 7.37
C GLU A 84 -18.10 -1.40 6.02
N LEU A 85 -17.86 -0.45 5.10
CA LEU A 85 -18.42 -0.48 3.75
C LEU A 85 -17.93 -1.69 2.96
N PHE A 86 -16.62 -1.98 2.99
CA PHE A 86 -16.06 -3.08 2.21
C PHE A 86 -16.53 -4.46 2.72
N TRP A 87 -16.37 -4.71 4.01
CA TRP A 87 -16.60 -6.04 4.61
C TRP A 87 -18.07 -6.30 4.89
N ALA A 88 -18.70 -5.44 5.69
CA ALA A 88 -20.09 -5.64 6.10
C ALA A 88 -21.08 -5.10 5.06
N GLY A 89 -20.77 -3.97 4.42
CA GLY A 89 -21.78 -3.20 3.70
C GLY A 89 -22.85 -2.63 4.64
N ALA A 90 -22.51 -2.46 5.91
CA ALA A 90 -23.38 -2.00 6.99
C ALA A 90 -22.68 -0.90 7.83
N THR A 91 -23.38 -0.30 8.78
CA THR A 91 -22.89 0.80 9.68
C THR A 91 -22.03 0.30 10.83
N LYS A 92 -22.03 -1.01 11.06
CA LYS A 92 -21.25 -1.64 12.10
C LYS A 92 -20.71 -2.94 11.55
N CYS A 93 -19.39 -3.10 11.62
CA CYS A 93 -18.75 -4.40 11.49
C CYS A 93 -18.89 -5.11 12.85
N GLY A 94 -19.74 -6.12 12.95
CA GLY A 94 -19.65 -7.08 14.05
C GLY A 94 -18.31 -7.83 14.00
N GLY A 95 -17.88 -8.41 15.12
CA GLY A 95 -16.58 -9.09 15.27
C GLY A 95 -16.29 -10.24 14.29
N GLY A 96 -17.28 -10.67 13.49
CA GLY A 96 -17.10 -11.68 12.43
C GLY A 96 -17.28 -11.16 11.00
N ALA A 97 -17.47 -9.86 10.77
CA ALA A 97 -17.77 -9.32 9.43
C ALA A 97 -16.52 -9.21 8.54
N CYS A 98 -15.37 -8.86 9.11
CA CYS A 98 -14.10 -8.79 8.41
C CYS A 98 -13.53 -10.20 8.23
N GLN A 99 -13.39 -10.66 6.98
CA GLN A 99 -12.85 -12.00 6.72
C GLN A 99 -11.32 -12.02 6.78
N VAL A 100 -10.67 -10.99 6.23
CA VAL A 100 -9.22 -10.86 6.19
C VAL A 100 -8.82 -9.58 6.93
N ALA A 101 -7.63 -9.58 7.55
CA ALA A 101 -7.07 -8.40 8.20
C ALA A 101 -7.00 -7.21 7.22
N TRP A 102 -7.29 -6.01 7.70
CA TRP A 102 -7.30 -4.81 6.86
C TRP A 102 -5.93 -4.49 6.28
N ASP A 103 -4.88 -4.68 7.08
CA ASP A 103 -3.51 -4.38 6.65
C ASP A 103 -3.09 -5.27 5.46
N LEU A 104 -3.55 -6.53 5.41
CA LEU A 104 -3.38 -7.41 4.25
C LEU A 104 -4.18 -6.93 3.04
N ALA A 105 -5.37 -6.38 3.26
CA ALA A 105 -6.18 -5.80 2.19
C ALA A 105 -5.53 -4.54 1.59
N CYS A 106 -4.84 -3.74 2.41
CA CYS A 106 -4.12 -2.53 2.02
C CYS A 106 -2.77 -2.79 1.31
N ARG A 107 -2.24 -4.01 1.38
CA ARG A 107 -1.04 -4.37 0.60
C ARG A 107 -1.27 -4.15 -0.89
N SER A 108 -0.18 -3.88 -1.61
CA SER A 108 -0.23 -3.75 -3.05
C SER A 108 -0.78 -5.03 -3.69
N ARG A 109 -1.31 -4.90 -4.91
CA ARG A 109 -1.73 -6.09 -5.65
C ARG A 109 -0.56 -7.02 -5.92
N GLY A 110 0.67 -6.52 -6.13
CA GLY A 110 1.87 -7.34 -6.35
C GLY A 110 2.28 -8.16 -5.11
N ASP A 111 2.03 -7.61 -3.92
CA ASP A 111 2.36 -8.24 -2.62
C ASP A 111 1.22 -9.09 -2.05
N GLY A 112 0.21 -9.39 -2.88
CA GLY A 112 -0.89 -10.28 -2.52
C GLY A 112 -2.02 -9.61 -1.74
N GLY A 113 -2.12 -8.28 -1.74
CA GLY A 113 -3.27 -7.55 -1.19
C GLY A 113 -4.35 -7.21 -2.22
N LEU A 114 -5.39 -6.48 -1.80
CA LEU A 114 -6.45 -5.96 -2.69
C LEU A 114 -6.03 -4.69 -3.44
N GLY A 115 -4.96 -4.04 -2.98
CA GLY A 115 -4.54 -2.72 -3.44
C GLY A 115 -5.42 -1.60 -2.91
N LEU A 116 -6.03 -1.77 -1.73
CA LEU A 116 -6.62 -0.64 -1.00
C LEU A 116 -5.52 0.29 -0.53
N ARG A 117 -5.77 1.60 -0.53
CA ARG A 117 -4.76 2.55 -0.05
C ARG A 117 -4.60 2.46 1.47
N ASP A 118 -3.39 2.24 1.94
CA ASP A 118 -3.06 2.42 3.36
C ASP A 118 -3.00 3.92 3.70
N LEU A 119 -3.87 4.41 4.59
CA LEU A 119 -3.96 5.85 4.87
C LEU A 119 -2.73 6.37 5.61
N ALA A 120 -2.10 5.56 6.46
CA ALA A 120 -0.92 5.97 7.21
C ALA A 120 0.27 6.22 6.27
N THR A 121 0.59 5.23 5.44
CA THR A 121 1.62 5.34 4.40
C THR A 121 1.27 6.43 3.39
N MET A 122 -0.01 6.60 3.03
CA MET A 122 -0.43 7.68 2.13
C MET A 122 -0.27 9.07 2.74
N ASN A 123 -0.63 9.27 4.02
CA ASN A 123 -0.42 10.56 4.70
C ASN A 123 1.07 10.88 4.79
N LYS A 124 1.91 9.90 5.17
CA LYS A 124 3.37 10.05 5.13
C LYS A 124 3.86 10.48 3.74
N SER A 125 3.40 9.79 2.70
CA SER A 125 3.79 10.08 1.30
C SER A 125 3.39 11.48 0.84
N LEU A 126 2.22 11.95 1.28
CA LEU A 126 1.74 13.31 1.00
C LEU A 126 2.58 14.36 1.73
N MET A 127 2.97 14.11 2.98
CA MET A 127 3.86 15.00 3.74
C MET A 127 5.27 15.03 3.15
N MET A 128 5.81 13.86 2.76
CA MET A 128 7.10 13.75 2.07
C MET A 128 7.11 14.45 0.72
N LYS A 129 5.96 14.55 0.03
CA LYS A 129 5.87 15.37 -1.19
C LYS A 129 6.10 16.86 -0.89
N HIS A 130 5.66 17.36 0.27
CA HIS A 130 5.98 18.74 0.67
C HIS A 130 7.46 18.88 1.00
N ILE A 131 8.05 17.90 1.69
CA ILE A 131 9.51 17.85 1.91
C ILE A 131 10.27 17.89 0.59
N HIS A 132 9.84 17.15 -0.43
CA HIS A 132 10.47 17.20 -1.75
C HIS A 132 10.44 18.61 -2.35
N LYS A 133 9.32 19.33 -2.26
CA LYS A 133 9.23 20.72 -2.73
C LYS A 133 10.18 21.67 -1.99
N LEU A 134 10.46 21.38 -0.71
CA LEU A 134 11.43 22.14 0.07
C LEU A 134 12.84 22.00 -0.51
N PHE A 135 13.21 20.79 -0.97
CA PHE A 135 14.52 20.54 -1.57
C PHE A 135 14.61 20.91 -3.06
N ALA A 136 13.56 20.67 -3.85
CA ALA A 136 13.57 20.87 -5.30
C ALA A 136 13.76 22.34 -5.73
N GLY A 137 13.55 23.29 -4.83
CA GLY A 137 13.85 24.69 -5.09
C GLY A 137 12.87 25.47 -5.95
N ASP A 138 11.87 24.79 -6.52
CA ASP A 138 10.75 25.44 -7.20
C ASP A 138 10.12 26.51 -6.30
N SER A 139 9.78 27.67 -6.87
CA SER A 139 9.05 28.71 -6.14
C SER A 139 7.72 28.14 -5.65
N ASN A 140 7.61 28.04 -4.33
CA ASN A 140 6.44 27.52 -3.66
C ASN A 140 6.26 28.32 -2.39
N PRO A 141 5.15 29.07 -2.23
CA PRO A 141 4.95 29.95 -1.09
C PRO A 141 5.11 29.27 0.28
N TRP A 142 4.74 27.98 0.37
CA TRP A 142 4.94 27.21 1.59
C TRP A 142 6.42 26.87 1.82
N ALA A 143 7.14 26.42 0.78
CA ALA A 143 8.56 26.10 0.90
C ALA A 143 9.38 27.38 1.20
N ASP A 144 9.09 28.48 0.50
CA ASP A 144 9.77 29.76 0.70
C ASP A 144 9.53 30.30 2.12
N TRP A 145 8.31 30.15 2.64
CA TRP A 145 8.00 30.48 4.03
C TRP A 145 8.80 29.62 5.01
N ILE A 146 8.90 28.31 4.78
CA ILE A 146 9.70 27.41 5.64
C ILE A 146 11.18 27.81 5.61
N ARG A 147 11.78 28.01 4.43
CA ARG A 147 13.20 28.40 4.31
C ARG A 147 13.48 29.72 5.01
N PHE A 148 12.62 30.73 4.81
CA PHE A 148 12.77 32.05 5.44
C PHE A 148 12.77 31.96 6.97
N TRP A 149 11.82 31.22 7.56
CA TRP A 149 11.68 31.18 9.01
C TRP A 149 12.65 30.20 9.67
N TYR A 150 12.88 29.03 9.11
CA TYR A 150 13.65 27.97 9.75
C TYR A 150 15.11 27.94 9.32
N ASP A 151 15.39 28.01 8.02
CA ASP A 151 16.78 27.99 7.53
C ASP A 151 17.44 29.37 7.78
N GLY A 152 16.66 30.45 7.72
CA GLY A 152 17.11 31.81 8.07
C GLY A 152 17.20 32.10 9.57
N GLY A 153 16.97 31.11 10.44
CA GLY A 153 17.10 31.23 11.90
C GLY A 153 16.12 32.20 12.58
N GLN A 154 15.06 32.63 11.89
CA GLN A 154 14.09 33.61 12.40
C GLN A 154 13.03 32.98 13.32
N ALA A 155 12.90 31.66 13.31
CA ALA A 155 11.90 30.95 14.08
C ALA A 155 12.32 30.80 15.56
N GLY A 156 11.44 31.21 16.48
CA GLY A 156 11.58 30.94 17.92
C GLY A 156 11.30 29.48 18.33
N GLY A 157 11.14 28.57 17.36
CA GLY A 157 10.88 27.14 17.56
C GLY A 157 9.93 26.53 16.52
N ASP A 158 9.92 25.19 16.45
CA ASP A 158 9.10 24.44 15.50
C ASP A 158 7.60 24.52 15.82
N THR A 159 6.81 24.96 14.83
CA THR A 159 5.35 24.77 14.87
C THR A 159 5.00 23.28 14.98
N PRO A 160 3.85 22.92 15.59
CA PRO A 160 3.48 21.50 15.72
C PRO A 160 3.40 20.76 14.38
N CYS A 161 2.88 21.41 13.34
CA CYS A 161 2.79 20.84 11.99
C CYS A 161 4.18 20.63 11.37
N TRP A 162 5.04 21.64 11.43
CA TRP A 162 6.40 21.53 10.91
C TRP A 162 7.20 20.44 11.61
N ARG A 163 7.09 20.35 12.94
CA ARG A 163 7.75 19.31 13.72
C ARG A 163 7.36 17.90 13.27
N ASP A 164 6.10 17.67 12.94
CA ASP A 164 5.62 16.36 12.49
C ASP A 164 6.03 16.07 11.03
N ILE A 165 6.13 17.09 10.16
CA ILE A 165 6.70 16.95 8.81
C ILE A 165 8.21 16.68 8.88
N LYS A 166 8.97 17.44 9.68
CA LYS A 166 10.42 17.34 9.83
C LYS A 166 10.88 15.93 10.25
N LYS A 167 10.09 15.25 11.10
CA LYS A 167 10.34 13.85 11.50
C LYS A 167 10.35 12.85 10.33
N LEU A 168 9.74 13.20 9.20
CA LEU A 168 9.70 12.35 8.01
C LEU A 168 10.92 12.56 7.10
N ILE A 169 11.78 13.55 7.36
CA ILE A 169 12.98 13.81 6.55
C ILE A 169 13.91 12.59 6.50
N PRO A 170 14.26 11.92 7.62
CA PRO A 170 15.13 10.74 7.55
C PRO A 170 14.56 9.63 6.66
N GLU A 171 13.27 9.31 6.82
CA GLU A 171 12.58 8.30 6.00
C GLU A 171 12.42 8.75 4.53
N TYR A 172 12.34 10.05 4.26
CA TYR A 172 12.38 10.60 2.90
C TYR A 172 13.75 10.40 2.25
N ARG A 173 14.85 10.64 2.98
CA ARG A 173 16.21 10.50 2.43
C ARG A 173 16.51 9.08 1.98
N THR A 174 16.00 8.05 2.68
CA THR A 174 16.28 6.64 2.34
C THR A 174 15.72 6.21 0.98
N ILE A 175 14.62 6.84 0.53
CA ILE A 175 13.96 6.53 -0.75
C ILE A 175 14.39 7.45 -1.90
N MET A 176 15.24 8.44 -1.64
CA MET A 176 15.66 9.45 -2.61
C MET A 176 17.11 9.26 -3.02
N ALA A 177 17.40 9.55 -4.28
CA ALA A 177 18.75 9.78 -4.80
C ALA A 177 18.89 11.24 -5.18
N VAL A 178 20.15 11.72 -5.20
CA VAL A 178 20.48 13.11 -5.46
C VAL A 178 21.56 13.20 -6.53
N ALA A 179 21.38 14.12 -7.49
CA ALA A 179 22.43 14.62 -8.35
C ALA A 179 22.87 15.96 -7.79
N LEU A 180 24.17 16.09 -7.55
CA LEU A 180 24.75 17.32 -7.03
C LEU A 180 24.67 18.44 -8.06
N GLY A 181 24.28 19.61 -7.57
CA GLY A 181 24.43 20.90 -8.22
C GLY A 181 25.31 21.79 -7.32
N ASP A 182 24.66 22.67 -6.58
CA ASP A 182 25.26 23.61 -5.63
C ASP A 182 25.67 22.95 -4.31
N GLY A 183 25.10 21.78 -3.98
CA GLY A 183 25.42 21.02 -2.76
C GLY A 183 24.82 21.61 -1.48
N ASP A 184 24.13 22.75 -1.55
CA ASP A 184 23.57 23.47 -0.40
C ASP A 184 22.36 22.76 0.20
N SER A 185 21.63 22.00 -0.62
CA SER A 185 20.41 21.34 -0.20
C SER A 185 20.60 19.85 0.07
N THR A 186 21.84 19.37 0.07
CA THR A 186 22.21 17.96 0.18
C THR A 186 23.07 17.73 1.41
N PHE A 187 22.62 16.87 2.31
CA PHE A 187 23.32 16.53 3.53
C PHE A 187 24.40 15.49 3.24
N PHE A 188 25.63 15.82 3.61
CA PHE A 188 26.82 15.06 3.27
C PHE A 188 26.73 13.60 3.69
N TRP A 189 26.38 13.34 4.95
CA TRP A 189 26.37 11.99 5.51
C TRP A 189 25.10 11.19 5.21
N HIS A 190 23.98 11.89 5.02
CA HIS A 190 22.64 11.29 5.13
C HIS A 190 21.92 11.12 3.79
N ASP A 191 22.28 11.88 2.76
CA ASP A 191 21.67 11.77 1.44
C ASP A 191 22.43 10.78 0.53
N THR A 192 21.72 10.16 -0.41
CA THR A 192 22.31 9.24 -1.40
C THR A 192 22.75 10.03 -2.64
N TRP A 193 23.92 10.67 -2.55
CA TRP A 193 24.50 11.50 -3.63
C TRP A 193 25.81 10.94 -4.19
N SER A 194 26.42 9.95 -3.52
CA SER A 194 27.65 9.28 -3.96
C SER A 194 27.37 7.89 -4.55
N GLU A 195 28.30 7.37 -5.36
CA GLU A 195 28.23 6.01 -5.89
C GLU A 195 28.28 4.93 -4.79
N ALA A 196 28.94 5.24 -3.67
CA ALA A 196 28.99 4.38 -2.48
C ALA A 196 27.65 4.33 -1.72
N GLY A 197 26.65 5.12 -2.15
CA GLY A 197 25.35 5.22 -1.49
C GLY A 197 25.36 6.27 -0.38
N ILE A 198 24.81 5.90 0.78
CA ILE A 198 24.77 6.76 1.96
C ILE A 198 26.14 6.69 2.65
N LEU A 199 26.85 7.83 2.73
CA LEU A 199 28.21 7.86 3.28
C LEU A 199 28.27 7.48 4.76
N HIS A 200 27.23 7.79 5.55
CA HIS A 200 27.10 7.30 6.93
C HIS A 200 27.23 5.77 7.02
N ASP A 201 26.64 5.03 6.07
CA ASP A 201 26.66 3.57 6.09
C ASP A 201 27.97 3.02 5.54
N ALA A 202 28.54 3.67 4.52
CA ALA A 202 29.79 3.26 3.88
C ALA A 202 31.04 3.56 4.74
N LEU A 203 31.05 4.67 5.48
CA LEU A 203 32.17 5.18 6.27
C LEU A 203 31.77 5.34 7.74
N ARG A 204 31.23 4.26 8.32
CA ARG A 204 30.63 4.27 9.67
C ARG A 204 31.65 4.62 10.75
N THR A 205 32.92 4.23 10.57
CA THR A 205 33.96 4.48 11.58
C THR A 205 34.31 5.95 11.64
N LEU A 206 34.51 6.59 10.48
CA LEU A 206 34.75 8.02 10.36
C LEU A 206 33.56 8.83 10.84
N TYR A 207 32.33 8.43 10.45
CA TYR A 207 31.11 9.08 10.91
C TYR A 207 31.02 9.12 12.44
N SER A 208 31.39 8.03 13.13
CA SER A 208 31.37 7.97 14.61
C SER A 208 32.29 9.00 15.29
N HIS A 209 33.23 9.59 14.54
CA HIS A 209 34.15 10.63 14.99
C HIS A 209 33.75 12.02 14.50
N CYS A 210 32.58 12.20 13.91
CA CYS A 210 32.07 13.52 13.53
C CYS A 210 31.50 14.26 14.75
N THR A 211 31.87 15.53 14.92
CA THR A 211 31.29 16.46 15.91
C THR A 211 30.02 17.10 15.38
N ASP A 212 29.95 17.33 14.07
CA ASP A 212 28.76 17.79 13.34
C ASP A 212 28.44 16.81 12.21
N THR A 213 27.23 16.26 12.23
CA THR A 213 26.75 15.26 11.27
C THR A 213 25.77 15.86 10.26
N ASP A 214 25.33 17.11 10.46
CA ASP A 214 24.31 17.76 9.65
C ASP A 214 24.90 18.69 8.57
N LEU A 215 26.21 18.57 8.30
CA LEU A 215 26.89 19.32 7.24
C LEU A 215 26.30 19.05 5.85
N THR A 216 26.28 20.09 5.02
CA THR A 216 25.95 19.99 3.60
C THR A 216 27.16 19.60 2.75
N VAL A 217 26.91 19.16 1.51
CA VAL A 217 27.99 18.87 0.56
C VAL A 217 28.76 20.14 0.20
N ALA A 218 28.07 21.28 0.05
CA ALA A 218 28.71 22.57 -0.20
C ALA A 218 29.67 22.97 0.94
N GLU A 219 29.26 22.80 2.20
CA GLU A 219 30.09 23.11 3.36
C GLU A 219 31.36 22.24 3.41
N VAL A 220 31.25 20.96 3.06
CA VAL A 220 32.39 20.06 3.03
C VAL A 220 33.33 20.36 1.87
N VAL A 221 32.80 20.53 0.66
CA VAL A 221 33.59 20.64 -0.58
C VAL A 221 34.16 22.04 -0.78
N LEU A 222 33.39 23.10 -0.54
CA LEU A 222 33.80 24.49 -0.80
C LEU A 222 34.49 25.13 0.41
N ALA A 223 33.95 24.89 1.61
CA ALA A 223 34.44 25.54 2.83
C ALA A 223 35.45 24.69 3.61
N GLY A 224 35.75 23.47 3.16
CA GLY A 224 36.63 22.54 3.88
C GLY A 224 36.10 22.14 5.25
N GLY A 225 34.76 22.20 5.44
CA GLY A 225 34.12 22.04 6.74
C GLY A 225 34.35 20.67 7.39
N MET A 226 34.73 19.64 6.62
CA MET A 226 34.95 18.29 7.12
C MET A 226 36.00 18.24 8.25
N ASP A 227 37.13 18.94 8.11
CA ASP A 227 38.19 18.87 9.13
C ASP A 227 37.77 19.55 10.43
N SER A 228 36.93 20.58 10.35
CA SER A 228 36.35 21.24 11.54
C SER A 228 35.27 20.41 12.23
N ALA A 229 34.65 19.49 11.48
CA ALA A 229 33.58 18.62 11.96
C ALA A 229 34.07 17.25 12.41
N LEU A 230 35.37 17.03 12.52
CA LEU A 230 35.96 15.78 13.03
C LEU A 230 36.56 15.97 14.42
N GLN A 231 36.51 14.92 15.24
CA GLN A 231 37.21 14.86 16.51
C GLN A 231 38.74 14.99 16.28
N PRO A 232 39.49 15.68 17.15
CA PRO A 232 40.93 15.89 16.97
C PRO A 232 41.78 14.62 16.90
N ARG A 233 41.26 13.49 17.41
CA ARG A 233 41.95 12.20 17.42
C ARG A 233 41.09 11.18 16.68
N LEU A 234 41.57 10.77 15.51
CA LEU A 234 40.98 9.68 14.73
C LEU A 234 41.66 8.35 15.09
N SER A 235 40.86 7.27 15.13
CA SER A 235 41.41 5.91 15.09
C SER A 235 42.12 5.66 13.76
N SER A 236 43.01 4.66 13.71
CA SER A 236 43.71 4.28 12.46
C SER A 236 42.74 3.91 11.34
N THR A 237 41.63 3.24 11.66
CA THR A 237 40.58 2.90 10.71
C THR A 237 39.84 4.15 10.22
N ALA A 238 39.47 5.08 11.12
CA ALA A 238 38.82 6.33 10.72
C ALA A 238 39.75 7.21 9.87
N GLN A 239 41.06 7.21 10.15
CA GLN A 239 42.06 7.91 9.34
C GLN A 239 42.12 7.34 7.91
N ALA A 240 42.11 6.01 7.77
CA ALA A 240 42.07 5.37 6.45
C ALA A 240 40.76 5.68 5.69
N GLU A 241 39.61 5.63 6.37
CA GLU A 241 38.32 6.04 5.79
C GLU A 241 38.32 7.52 5.35
N ARG A 242 38.97 8.41 6.12
CA ARG A 242 39.12 9.83 5.76
C ARG A 242 39.97 10.00 4.51
N GLU A 243 41.08 9.28 4.39
CA GLU A 243 41.94 9.36 3.20
C GLU A 243 41.21 8.88 1.94
N LEU A 244 40.45 7.79 2.03
CA LEU A 244 39.60 7.33 0.94
C LEU A 244 38.55 8.37 0.55
N LEU A 245 37.93 9.00 1.54
CA LEU A 245 36.93 10.04 1.32
C LEU A 245 37.52 11.27 0.64
N MET A 246 38.65 11.79 1.12
CA MET A 246 39.29 12.98 0.55
C MET A 246 39.70 12.75 -0.91
N ASN A 247 40.17 11.55 -1.24
CA ASN A 247 40.46 11.18 -2.63
C ASN A 247 39.19 11.11 -3.48
N ALA A 248 38.06 10.63 -2.94
CA ALA A 248 36.80 10.63 -3.68
C ALA A 248 36.22 12.05 -3.86
N LEU A 249 36.45 12.94 -2.89
CA LEU A 249 36.00 14.33 -2.93
C LEU A 249 36.77 15.21 -3.91
N SER A 250 38.02 14.86 -4.25
CA SER A 250 38.81 15.64 -5.21
C SER A 250 38.22 15.67 -6.62
N ASP A 251 37.43 14.67 -6.97
CA ASP A 251 36.83 14.52 -8.30
C ASP A 251 35.43 15.16 -8.40
N ILE A 252 34.94 15.75 -7.31
CA ILE A 252 33.59 16.33 -7.23
C ILE A 252 33.63 17.82 -7.55
N GLU A 253 32.98 18.21 -8.64
CA GLU A 253 32.79 19.61 -9.04
C GLU A 253 31.34 20.03 -8.82
N LEU A 254 31.14 21.03 -7.95
CA LEU A 254 29.83 21.67 -7.75
C LEU A 254 29.61 22.76 -8.80
N ASN A 255 28.35 23.09 -9.05
CA ASN A 255 27.95 24.11 -10.01
C ASN A 255 26.84 25.02 -9.46
N ASP A 256 26.52 26.09 -10.18
CA ASP A 256 25.51 27.07 -9.73
C ASP A 256 24.06 26.58 -9.85
N ALA A 257 23.82 25.39 -10.45
CA ALA A 257 22.49 24.82 -10.52
C ALA A 257 22.13 24.15 -9.19
N ARG A 258 20.84 24.09 -8.87
CA ARG A 258 20.40 23.46 -7.63
C ARG A 258 20.50 21.93 -7.68
N ASP A 259 20.74 21.30 -6.54
CA ASP A 259 20.66 19.84 -6.43
C ASP A 259 19.29 19.30 -6.90
N THR A 260 19.33 18.18 -7.63
CA THR A 260 18.13 17.53 -8.13
C THR A 260 17.91 16.20 -7.43
N ARG A 261 16.68 15.93 -6.97
CA ARG A 261 16.31 14.70 -6.27
C ARG A 261 15.29 13.88 -7.05
N TRP A 262 15.41 12.55 -7.02
CA TRP A 262 14.42 11.63 -7.58
C TRP A 262 14.24 10.41 -6.69
N ILE A 263 13.13 9.69 -6.89
CA ILE A 263 12.89 8.41 -6.19
C ILE A 263 13.89 7.38 -6.71
N ARG A 264 14.58 6.68 -5.81
CA ARG A 264 15.51 5.59 -6.17
C ARG A 264 14.82 4.55 -7.05
N GLY A 265 15.45 4.19 -8.17
CA GLY A 265 14.90 3.26 -9.16
C GLY A 265 13.82 3.85 -10.07
N SER A 266 13.56 5.16 -10.01
CA SER A 266 12.70 5.88 -10.97
C SER A 266 13.53 6.81 -11.85
N PRO A 267 13.26 6.88 -13.17
CA PRO A 267 13.97 7.77 -14.08
C PRO A 267 13.44 9.22 -14.06
N SER A 268 12.40 9.53 -13.26
CA SER A 268 11.74 10.84 -13.28
C SER A 268 12.05 11.68 -12.05
N SER A 269 12.45 12.92 -12.28
CA SER A 269 12.56 13.97 -11.25
C SER A 269 11.20 14.53 -10.81
N ASN A 270 10.10 14.25 -11.54
CA ASN A 270 8.77 14.70 -11.14
C ASN A 270 8.15 13.78 -10.10
N ILE A 271 8.30 14.14 -8.83
CA ILE A 271 7.87 13.31 -7.71
C ILE A 271 6.38 13.52 -7.40
N ARG A 272 5.61 12.44 -7.57
CA ARG A 272 4.22 12.33 -7.13
C ARG A 272 4.14 11.59 -5.80
N ALA A 273 3.14 11.93 -4.97
CA ALA A 273 2.87 11.21 -3.73
C ALA A 273 2.63 9.70 -3.96
N ALA A 274 2.06 9.33 -5.11
CA ALA A 274 1.90 7.92 -5.49
C ALA A 274 3.24 7.21 -5.72
N GLY A 275 4.25 7.89 -6.26
CA GLY A 275 5.60 7.34 -6.41
C GLY A 275 6.27 7.12 -5.06
N ILE A 276 6.20 8.12 -4.17
CA ILE A 276 6.70 8.01 -2.79
C ILE A 276 6.03 6.83 -2.07
N TYR A 277 4.70 6.72 -2.18
CA TYR A 277 3.94 5.61 -1.60
C TYR A 277 4.46 4.25 -2.07
N ASN A 278 4.68 4.08 -3.37
CA ASN A 278 5.19 2.83 -3.91
C ASN A 278 6.62 2.54 -3.45
N ALA A 279 7.48 3.56 -3.35
CA ALA A 279 8.85 3.42 -2.85
C ALA A 279 8.88 2.96 -1.38
N LEU A 280 8.02 3.54 -0.53
CA LEU A 280 7.89 3.11 0.88
C LEU A 280 7.46 1.65 0.99
N TRP A 281 6.52 1.20 0.16
CA TRP A 281 6.13 -0.22 0.11
C TRP A 281 7.23 -1.13 -0.42
N ALA A 282 8.02 -0.67 -1.39
CA ALA A 282 9.16 -1.41 -1.91
C ALA A 282 10.24 -1.65 -0.84
N LEU A 283 10.43 -0.73 0.11
CA LEU A 283 11.35 -0.90 1.24
C LEU A 283 10.91 -2.00 2.21
N ILE A 284 9.61 -2.16 2.43
CA ILE A 284 9.08 -3.21 3.32
C ILE A 284 9.35 -4.58 2.73
N GLY A 285 9.28 -4.69 1.40
CA GLY A 285 9.39 -5.96 0.70
C GLY A 285 8.19 -6.87 0.96
N GLY A 286 7.87 -7.68 -0.03
CA GLY A 286 6.87 -8.73 0.08
C GLY A 286 7.27 -9.85 -0.87
N PRO A 287 7.01 -11.13 -0.52
CA PRO A 287 7.23 -12.19 -1.49
C PRO A 287 6.34 -11.87 -2.72
N PRO A 288 6.87 -11.88 -3.95
CA PRO A 288 6.11 -11.59 -5.16
C PRO A 288 5.06 -12.69 -5.33
N MET A 289 3.89 -12.44 -4.78
CA MET A 289 2.95 -13.50 -4.46
C MET A 289 1.70 -13.46 -5.32
N ALA A 290 1.58 -12.54 -6.28
CA ALA A 290 0.25 -12.11 -6.70
C ALA A 290 -0.02 -11.96 -8.19
N ARG A 291 0.92 -12.36 -9.06
CA ARG A 291 0.64 -12.45 -10.50
C ARG A 291 -0.64 -13.26 -10.74
N VAL A 292 -0.75 -14.40 -10.08
CA VAL A 292 -1.84 -15.38 -10.20
C VAL A 292 -3.22 -14.81 -9.84
N ASN A 293 -3.33 -13.99 -8.77
CA ASN A 293 -4.63 -13.47 -8.31
C ASN A 293 -5.19 -12.37 -9.23
N TRP A 294 -4.30 -11.56 -9.83
CA TRP A 294 -4.68 -10.31 -10.47
C TRP A 294 -4.49 -10.32 -12.00
N GLU A 295 -3.57 -11.13 -12.52
CA GLU A 295 -3.24 -11.28 -13.96
C GLU A 295 -4.06 -12.41 -14.62
N CYS A 296 -5.39 -12.41 -14.46
CA CYS A 296 -6.31 -13.29 -15.19
C CYS A 296 -7.50 -12.51 -15.76
N PHE A 297 -8.28 -13.09 -16.67
CA PHE A 297 -9.42 -12.44 -17.29
C PHE A 297 -10.67 -12.40 -16.38
N ALA A 298 -10.63 -13.09 -15.24
CA ALA A 298 -11.76 -13.16 -14.34
C ALA A 298 -12.17 -11.76 -13.82
N PRO A 299 -13.49 -11.48 -13.65
CA PRO A 299 -13.97 -10.22 -13.11
C PRO A 299 -13.47 -9.98 -11.69
N LYS A 300 -13.41 -8.70 -11.27
CA LYS A 300 -12.99 -8.29 -9.92
C LYS A 300 -13.67 -9.07 -8.79
N LYS A 301 -14.97 -9.40 -8.92
CA LYS A 301 -15.71 -10.17 -7.90
C LYS A 301 -15.11 -11.58 -7.69
N VAL A 302 -14.66 -12.21 -8.77
CA VAL A 302 -14.08 -13.56 -8.77
C VAL A 302 -12.66 -13.51 -8.24
N LYS A 303 -11.87 -12.50 -8.65
CA LYS A 303 -10.53 -12.24 -8.11
C LYS A 303 -10.53 -12.00 -6.60
N ILE A 304 -11.48 -11.20 -6.10
CA ILE A 304 -11.66 -10.98 -4.65
C ILE A 304 -12.05 -12.28 -3.94
N PHE A 305 -12.92 -13.10 -4.54
CA PHE A 305 -13.26 -14.42 -3.99
C PHE A 305 -12.01 -15.31 -3.87
N PHE A 306 -11.23 -15.44 -4.95
CA PHE A 306 -10.01 -16.24 -4.95
C PHE A 306 -8.97 -15.72 -3.94
N TRP A 307 -8.84 -14.39 -3.81
CA TRP A 307 -8.01 -13.77 -2.78
C TRP A 307 -8.43 -14.16 -1.35
N ILE A 308 -9.72 -14.16 -1.05
CA ILE A 308 -10.24 -14.59 0.25
C ILE A 308 -10.00 -16.09 0.49
N LEU A 309 -10.18 -16.90 -0.56
CA LEU A 309 -9.97 -18.34 -0.51
C LEU A 309 -8.52 -18.69 -0.18
N ARG A 310 -7.57 -18.00 -0.82
CA ARG A 310 -6.14 -18.17 -0.56
C ARG A 310 -5.74 -17.87 0.90
N HIS A 311 -6.41 -16.91 1.53
CA HIS A 311 -6.21 -16.60 2.94
C HIS A 311 -6.97 -17.54 3.89
N GLU A 312 -7.67 -18.56 3.37
CA GLU A 312 -8.51 -19.50 4.13
C GLU A 312 -9.66 -18.84 4.87
N ARG A 313 -10.15 -17.72 4.33
CA ARG A 313 -11.20 -16.92 4.98
C ARG A 313 -12.55 -17.05 4.30
N THR A 314 -12.74 -18.01 3.39
CA THR A 314 -14.03 -18.28 2.74
C THR A 314 -15.14 -18.58 3.76
N ARG A 315 -16.38 -18.17 3.47
CA ARG A 315 -17.55 -18.40 4.34
C ARG A 315 -18.11 -19.82 4.15
N THR A 316 -17.32 -20.84 4.45
CA THR A 316 -17.84 -22.21 4.54
C THR A 316 -18.80 -22.33 5.72
N ARG A 317 -19.61 -23.39 5.79
CA ARG A 317 -20.52 -23.61 6.93
C ARG A 317 -19.77 -23.77 8.23
N ALA A 318 -18.60 -24.43 8.25
CA ALA A 318 -17.74 -24.46 9.44
C ALA A 318 -17.30 -23.06 9.88
N SER A 319 -16.95 -22.19 8.93
CA SER A 319 -16.61 -20.80 9.21
C SER A 319 -17.83 -20.02 9.74
N LEU A 320 -19.00 -20.17 9.12
CA LEU A 320 -20.23 -19.49 9.55
C LEU A 320 -20.71 -19.96 10.93
N HIS A 321 -20.63 -21.26 11.22
CA HIS A 321 -20.98 -21.84 12.51
C HIS A 321 -20.08 -21.32 13.63
N ARG A 322 -18.75 -21.27 13.42
CA ARG A 322 -17.80 -20.65 14.36
C ARG A 322 -18.12 -19.19 14.69
N HIS A 323 -18.80 -18.47 13.79
CA HIS A 323 -19.21 -17.08 14.00
C HIS A 323 -20.69 -16.95 14.42
N GLY A 324 -21.36 -18.05 14.77
CA GLY A 324 -22.76 -18.04 15.22
C GLY A 324 -23.78 -17.70 14.14
N ALA A 325 -23.42 -17.78 12.86
CA ALA A 325 -24.30 -17.45 11.73
C ALA A 325 -25.05 -18.67 11.14
N ARG A 326 -24.74 -19.88 11.62
CA ARG A 326 -25.34 -21.15 11.21
C ARG A 326 -25.39 -22.10 12.40
N ASP A 327 -26.45 -22.90 12.50
CA ASP A 327 -26.64 -23.84 13.60
C ASP A 327 -25.78 -25.10 13.49
N SER A 328 -25.46 -25.54 12.27
CA SER A 328 -24.62 -26.72 12.01
C SER A 328 -23.48 -26.39 11.03
N PRO A 329 -22.26 -26.91 11.28
CA PRO A 329 -21.12 -26.77 10.39
C PRO A 329 -21.12 -27.80 9.24
N ASP A 330 -22.07 -28.73 9.23
CA ASP A 330 -22.06 -29.88 8.33
C ASP A 330 -22.34 -29.49 6.89
N CYS A 331 -21.70 -30.21 5.97
CA CYS A 331 -21.92 -30.09 4.55
C CYS A 331 -23.38 -30.46 4.21
N PRO A 332 -24.09 -29.66 3.38
CA PRO A 332 -25.45 -29.97 2.95
C PRO A 332 -25.55 -31.29 2.16
N PHE A 333 -24.42 -31.77 1.64
CA PHE A 333 -24.32 -32.93 0.78
C PHE A 333 -23.75 -34.18 1.45
N CYS A 334 -23.01 -33.99 2.54
CA CYS A 334 -22.28 -35.05 3.23
C CYS A 334 -22.72 -35.05 4.70
N PRO A 335 -23.77 -35.82 5.04
CA PRO A 335 -24.29 -35.87 6.40
C PRO A 335 -23.16 -36.22 7.39
N GLY A 336 -23.05 -35.43 8.46
CA GLY A 336 -22.04 -35.62 9.51
C GLY A 336 -20.60 -35.23 9.14
N VAL A 337 -20.38 -34.60 7.99
CA VAL A 337 -19.06 -34.10 7.59
C VAL A 337 -19.01 -32.58 7.65
N THR A 338 -18.11 -32.03 8.46
CA THR A 338 -17.87 -30.59 8.58
C THR A 338 -17.44 -29.96 7.24
N GLU A 339 -18.12 -28.89 6.82
CA GLU A 339 -17.77 -28.16 5.60
C GLU A 339 -16.66 -27.13 5.84
N GLU A 340 -15.42 -27.60 5.75
CA GLU A 340 -14.24 -26.74 5.63
C GLU A 340 -13.89 -26.46 4.16
N ALA A 341 -12.91 -25.58 3.89
CA ALA A 341 -12.54 -25.24 2.52
C ALA A 341 -12.00 -26.47 1.76
N ASP A 342 -11.21 -27.31 2.41
CA ASP A 342 -10.73 -28.57 1.83
C ASP A 342 -11.89 -29.52 1.49
N HIS A 343 -12.87 -29.65 2.39
CA HIS A 343 -14.04 -30.46 2.08
C HIS A 343 -14.81 -29.88 0.90
N LEU A 344 -15.16 -28.60 0.97
CA LEU A 344 -15.99 -27.94 -0.04
C LEU A 344 -15.37 -27.99 -1.45
N PHE A 345 -14.07 -27.75 -1.57
CA PHE A 345 -13.40 -27.62 -2.87
C PHE A 345 -12.68 -28.88 -3.32
N VAL A 346 -12.33 -29.81 -2.42
CA VAL A 346 -11.35 -30.89 -2.73
C VAL A 346 -11.81 -32.29 -2.35
N THR A 347 -12.57 -32.49 -1.26
CA THR A 347 -12.97 -33.86 -0.84
C THR A 347 -14.46 -34.17 -0.89
N CYS A 348 -15.34 -33.17 -1.01
CA CYS A 348 -16.79 -33.38 -1.11
C CYS A 348 -17.15 -34.18 -2.37
N PRO A 349 -17.61 -35.43 -2.28
CA PRO A 349 -17.82 -36.29 -3.45
C PRO A 349 -18.82 -35.72 -4.46
N ARG A 350 -19.76 -34.88 -3.99
CA ARG A 350 -20.74 -34.22 -4.86
C ARG A 350 -20.13 -33.15 -5.75
N LEU A 351 -19.09 -32.45 -5.29
CA LEU A 351 -18.45 -31.35 -6.02
C LEU A 351 -17.11 -31.75 -6.64
N VAL A 352 -16.45 -32.77 -6.09
CA VAL A 352 -15.09 -33.19 -6.47
C VAL A 352 -15.07 -34.00 -7.75
N ASN A 353 -16.14 -34.76 -8.03
CA ASN A 353 -16.32 -35.42 -9.32
C ASN A 353 -16.31 -34.41 -10.48
N HIS A 354 -16.41 -33.10 -10.22
CA HIS A 354 -16.32 -32.08 -11.25
C HIS A 354 -14.88 -31.73 -11.63
N TRP A 355 -13.87 -31.98 -10.78
CA TRP A 355 -12.47 -31.70 -11.17
C TRP A 355 -12.04 -32.49 -12.41
N SER A 356 -12.38 -33.77 -12.47
CA SER A 356 -12.06 -34.63 -13.63
C SER A 356 -12.81 -34.22 -14.91
N HIS A 357 -14.03 -33.68 -14.78
CA HIS A 357 -14.79 -33.18 -15.93
C HIS A 357 -14.38 -31.77 -16.36
N LEU A 358 -13.89 -30.94 -15.43
CA LEU A 358 -13.50 -29.54 -15.69
C LEU A 358 -12.01 -29.40 -16.05
N LEU A 359 -11.15 -30.32 -15.60
CA LEU A 359 -9.70 -30.38 -15.84
C LEU A 359 -9.22 -31.84 -16.00
N PRO A 360 -9.50 -32.50 -17.14
CA PRO A 360 -9.25 -33.93 -17.32
C PRO A 360 -7.76 -34.32 -17.27
N GLU A 361 -6.85 -33.39 -17.52
CA GLU A 361 -5.39 -33.63 -17.56
C GLU A 361 -4.69 -33.43 -16.21
N GLN A 362 -5.40 -32.98 -15.16
CA GLN A 362 -4.80 -32.68 -13.86
C GLN A 362 -5.29 -33.65 -12.79
N LYS A 363 -4.35 -34.19 -12.00
CA LYS A 363 -4.67 -34.96 -10.80
C LYS A 363 -5.41 -34.02 -9.83
N PRO A 364 -6.55 -34.43 -9.25
CA PRO A 364 -7.25 -33.59 -8.29
C PRO A 364 -6.31 -33.25 -7.12
N PRO A 365 -6.33 -32.00 -6.65
CA PRO A 365 -5.47 -31.57 -5.55
C PRO A 365 -5.80 -32.35 -4.27
N SER A 366 -4.86 -32.45 -3.34
CA SER A 366 -5.08 -33.11 -2.03
C SER A 366 -5.57 -32.16 -0.93
N SER A 367 -5.41 -30.84 -1.13
CA SER A 367 -5.93 -29.78 -0.27
C SER A 367 -6.16 -28.51 -1.08
N ILE A 368 -6.95 -27.56 -0.56
CA ILE A 368 -7.20 -26.29 -1.22
C ILE A 368 -5.93 -25.46 -1.30
N GLN A 369 -5.05 -25.52 -0.30
CA GLN A 369 -3.75 -24.88 -0.36
C GLN A 369 -2.83 -25.55 -1.36
N GLY A 370 -2.87 -26.87 -1.48
CA GLY A 370 -2.17 -27.59 -2.56
C GLY A 370 -2.69 -27.18 -3.93
N ALA A 371 -4.01 -27.03 -4.09
CA ALA A 371 -4.64 -26.54 -5.31
C ALA A 371 -4.20 -25.11 -5.61
N VAL A 372 -4.29 -24.20 -4.64
CA VAL A 372 -3.87 -22.80 -4.80
C VAL A 372 -2.38 -22.70 -5.07
N ALA A 373 -1.54 -23.51 -4.41
CA ALA A 373 -0.10 -23.55 -4.64
C ALA A 373 0.24 -24.11 -6.02
N ALA A 374 -0.44 -25.16 -6.50
CA ALA A 374 -0.33 -25.64 -7.87
C ALA A 374 -0.79 -24.59 -8.89
N ILE A 375 -1.90 -23.89 -8.57
CA ILE A 375 -2.42 -22.72 -9.29
C ILE A 375 -1.46 -21.52 -9.20
N CYS A 376 -0.47 -21.54 -8.31
CA CYS A 376 0.57 -20.51 -8.25
C CYS A 376 1.88 -20.97 -8.89
N SER A 377 2.20 -22.27 -8.84
CA SER A 377 3.49 -22.84 -9.24
C SER A 377 3.54 -23.27 -10.70
N ALA A 378 2.45 -23.75 -11.28
CA ALA A 378 2.36 -24.01 -12.73
C ALA A 378 2.43 -22.72 -13.59
N PHE A 379 2.68 -21.57 -12.95
CA PHE A 379 2.50 -20.22 -13.46
C PHE A 379 3.78 -19.38 -13.46
N ALA A 380 4.93 -20.06 -13.58
CA ALA A 380 6.16 -19.43 -14.05
C ALA A 380 6.05 -19.00 -15.54
N ALA A 381 5.06 -19.50 -16.29
CA ALA A 381 4.76 -19.11 -17.67
C ALA A 381 3.56 -18.11 -17.75
N PRO A 382 3.60 -17.10 -18.65
CA PRO A 382 2.59 -16.03 -18.74
C PRO A 382 1.29 -16.45 -19.47
N ASP A 383 0.70 -17.60 -19.15
CA ASP A 383 -0.56 -18.04 -19.75
C ASP A 383 -1.78 -17.52 -18.96
N THR A 384 -2.34 -16.39 -19.42
CA THR A 384 -3.50 -15.75 -18.77
C THR A 384 -4.79 -16.60 -18.89
N ALA A 385 -4.89 -17.48 -19.89
CA ALA A 385 -6.06 -18.32 -20.11
C ALA A 385 -6.13 -19.46 -19.08
N ALA A 386 -5.01 -20.12 -18.80
CA ALA A 386 -4.92 -21.16 -17.77
C ALA A 386 -5.29 -20.64 -16.37
N HIS A 387 -4.80 -19.45 -15.99
CA HIS A 387 -5.18 -18.80 -14.73
C HIS A 387 -6.68 -18.54 -14.63
N THR A 388 -7.27 -18.12 -15.74
CA THR A 388 -8.70 -17.81 -15.84
C THR A 388 -9.54 -19.07 -15.65
N ALA A 389 -9.12 -20.19 -16.25
CA ALA A 389 -9.79 -21.47 -16.09
C ALA A 389 -9.71 -21.99 -14.65
N ALA A 390 -8.52 -21.98 -14.04
CA ALA A 390 -8.32 -22.46 -12.66
C ALA A 390 -9.15 -21.68 -11.63
N VAL A 391 -9.15 -20.35 -11.71
CA VAL A 391 -9.99 -19.49 -10.86
C VAL A 391 -11.48 -19.69 -11.17
N GLY A 392 -11.81 -19.97 -12.43
CA GLY A 392 -13.16 -20.28 -12.89
C GLY A 392 -13.73 -21.56 -12.25
N VAL A 393 -12.94 -22.64 -12.18
CA VAL A 393 -13.37 -23.91 -11.56
C VAL A 393 -13.78 -23.70 -10.10
N LEU A 394 -12.91 -23.06 -9.31
CA LEU A 394 -13.18 -22.75 -7.91
C LEU A 394 -14.43 -21.86 -7.75
N TRP A 395 -14.63 -20.92 -8.67
CA TRP A 395 -15.81 -20.06 -8.69
C TRP A 395 -17.11 -20.82 -9.00
N ILE A 396 -17.07 -21.77 -9.93
CA ILE A 396 -18.23 -22.59 -10.31
C ILE A 396 -18.62 -23.53 -9.18
N ILE A 397 -17.64 -24.19 -8.54
CA ILE A 397 -17.89 -25.02 -7.35
C ILE A 397 -18.56 -24.18 -6.25
N TRP A 398 -18.02 -22.98 -5.98
CA TRP A 398 -18.60 -22.05 -5.00
C TRP A 398 -20.03 -21.62 -5.38
N LYS A 399 -20.30 -21.41 -6.67
CA LYS A 399 -21.63 -21.04 -7.18
C LYS A 399 -22.64 -22.17 -7.01
N ALA A 400 -22.27 -23.41 -7.36
CA ALA A 400 -23.12 -24.59 -7.19
C ALA A 400 -23.46 -24.82 -5.71
N GLN A 401 -22.47 -24.69 -4.81
CA GLN A 401 -22.72 -24.77 -3.37
C GLN A 401 -23.76 -23.74 -2.91
N ASN A 402 -23.60 -22.48 -3.31
CA ASN A 402 -24.54 -21.43 -2.92
C ASN A 402 -25.92 -21.61 -3.56
N ALA A 403 -26.00 -22.09 -4.80
CA ALA A 403 -27.26 -22.39 -5.46
C ALA A 403 -28.05 -23.45 -4.68
N MET A 404 -27.38 -24.49 -4.21
CA MET A 404 -28.00 -25.48 -3.34
C MET A 404 -28.43 -24.86 -2.01
N VAL A 405 -27.52 -24.17 -1.32
CA VAL A 405 -27.78 -23.65 0.03
C VAL A 405 -28.90 -22.62 0.09
N PHE A 406 -29.06 -21.78 -0.94
CA PHE A 406 -30.02 -20.67 -0.94
C PHE A 406 -31.24 -20.90 -1.83
N HIS A 407 -31.15 -21.78 -2.83
CA HIS A 407 -32.23 -22.02 -3.79
C HIS A 407 -32.61 -23.50 -3.90
N ASN A 408 -32.00 -24.39 -3.11
CA ASN A 408 -32.17 -25.84 -3.19
C ASN A 408 -32.01 -26.39 -4.62
N LEU A 409 -31.15 -25.73 -5.40
CA LEU A 409 -30.88 -26.08 -6.79
C LEU A 409 -29.62 -26.94 -6.84
N GLN A 410 -29.77 -28.16 -7.35
CA GLN A 410 -28.66 -29.07 -7.58
C GLN A 410 -28.31 -29.09 -9.07
N GLU A 411 -27.13 -28.58 -9.41
CA GLU A 411 -26.60 -28.62 -10.78
C GLU A 411 -25.82 -29.92 -11.02
N ASP A 412 -25.94 -30.50 -12.21
CA ASP A 412 -25.14 -31.66 -12.62
C ASP A 412 -23.80 -31.22 -13.24
N ALA A 413 -22.83 -32.14 -13.28
CA ALA A 413 -21.48 -31.86 -13.75
C ALA A 413 -21.43 -31.28 -15.18
N PRO A 414 -22.21 -31.80 -16.17
CA PRO A 414 -22.23 -31.24 -17.52
C PRO A 414 -22.72 -29.79 -17.57
N THR A 415 -23.72 -29.44 -16.77
CA THR A 415 -24.23 -28.06 -16.72
C THR A 415 -23.22 -27.12 -16.10
N MET A 416 -22.54 -27.52 -15.02
CA MET A 416 -21.46 -26.74 -14.42
C MET A 416 -20.28 -26.54 -15.39
N ALA A 417 -19.92 -27.56 -16.18
CA ALA A 417 -18.89 -27.44 -17.22
C ALA A 417 -19.27 -26.43 -18.31
N ARG A 418 -20.54 -26.46 -18.76
CA ARG A 418 -21.05 -25.48 -19.72
C ARG A 418 -21.03 -24.06 -19.13
N HIS A 419 -21.41 -23.89 -17.87
CA HIS A 419 -21.33 -22.62 -17.17
C HIS A 419 -19.88 -22.11 -17.08
N LEU A 420 -18.92 -22.99 -16.76
CA LEU A 420 -17.50 -22.63 -16.73
C LEU A 420 -17.03 -22.12 -18.09
N GLN A 421 -17.31 -22.89 -19.16
CA GLN A 421 -16.93 -22.52 -20.52
C GLN A 421 -17.51 -21.15 -20.92
N GLN A 422 -18.81 -20.96 -20.73
CA GLN A 422 -19.48 -19.68 -21.00
C GLN A 422 -18.87 -18.54 -20.18
N HIS A 423 -18.53 -18.77 -18.91
CA HIS A 423 -17.89 -17.77 -18.08
C HIS A 423 -16.49 -17.42 -18.59
N ILE A 424 -15.65 -18.40 -18.92
CA ILE A 424 -14.31 -18.17 -19.46
C ILE A 424 -14.39 -17.40 -20.77
N GLU A 425 -15.25 -17.84 -21.71
CA GLU A 425 -15.48 -17.15 -22.98
C GLU A 425 -15.89 -15.68 -22.75
N LEU A 426 -16.87 -15.43 -21.89
CA LEU A 426 -17.30 -14.09 -21.53
C LEU A 426 -16.19 -13.24 -20.89
N TRP A 427 -15.35 -13.85 -20.06
CA TRP A 427 -14.25 -13.17 -19.37
C TRP A 427 -13.13 -12.81 -20.34
N VAL A 428 -12.76 -13.73 -21.23
CA VAL A 428 -11.79 -13.52 -22.31
C VAL A 428 -12.29 -12.44 -23.27
N CYS A 429 -13.56 -12.49 -23.71
CA CYS A 429 -14.13 -11.47 -24.59
C CYS A 429 -14.14 -10.06 -23.98
N ARG A 430 -14.26 -9.96 -22.65
CA ARG A 430 -14.25 -8.69 -21.90
C ARG A 430 -12.86 -8.26 -21.44
N ALA A 431 -11.83 -9.07 -21.73
CA ALA A 431 -10.47 -8.67 -21.47
C ALA A 431 -10.18 -7.39 -22.26
N PRO A 432 -9.55 -6.38 -21.65
CA PRO A 432 -9.06 -5.24 -22.43
C PRO A 432 -8.12 -5.82 -23.48
N ARG A 433 -8.49 -5.70 -24.77
CA ARG A 433 -7.57 -5.96 -25.87
C ARG A 433 -6.38 -5.07 -25.59
N ARG A 434 -5.20 -5.64 -25.35
CA ARG A 434 -3.98 -4.84 -25.35
C ARG A 434 -3.96 -4.20 -26.74
N LEU A 435 -4.18 -2.89 -26.79
CA LEU A 435 -3.85 -2.13 -27.98
C LEU A 435 -2.33 -2.22 -28.02
N ASP A 436 -1.81 -3.01 -28.95
CA ASP A 436 -0.40 -3.00 -29.27
C ASP A 436 -0.07 -1.58 -29.75
N VAL A 437 0.55 -0.79 -28.86
CA VAL A 437 1.13 0.52 -29.13
C VAL A 437 2.53 0.54 -28.54
#